data_AF-A0A1G4XS91-F1
#
_entry.id   AF-A0A1G4XS91-F1
#
_cell.length_a   1.000
_cell.length_b   1.000
_cell.length_c   1.000
_cell.angle_alpha   90.00
_cell.angle_beta   90.00
_cell.angle_gamma   90.00
#
_symmetry.space_group_name_H-M   'P 1'
#
loop_
_entity.id
_entity.type
_entity.pdbx_description
1 polymer ?
#
loop_
_entity_poly.entity_id
_entity_poly.type
_entity_poly.pdbx_seq_one_letter_code
_entity_poly.pdbx_strand_id
1 'polypeptide(L)'
;MTDAADLARWERLCALLDDDPELWPSVQATLEDPPADPWTALLDGLDDAGALAYLDHDDQGSELAEALAGVPRVRDARLDLGRVTDTDGDVARAVQVADEVLAPAGLCLVHLAEDSDAYPLVAVRSVDRAEIERVVAELGHSTTLG
;
A
#
# COMPACT_ATOMS: atom_id res chain seq x y z
N MET A 1 -18.47 10.95 -14.65
CA MET A 1 -17.54 12.02 -15.07
C MET A 1 -16.81 12.46 -13.84
N THR A 2 -15.61 11.92 -13.63
CA THR A 2 -14.66 12.37 -12.61
C THR A 2 -14.27 13.80 -12.92
N ASP A 3 -14.36 14.71 -11.96
CA ASP A 3 -13.95 16.11 -12.16
C ASP A 3 -12.41 16.20 -12.18
N ALA A 4 -11.86 17.25 -12.80
CA ALA A 4 -10.42 17.46 -12.95
C ALA A 4 -9.66 17.42 -11.61
N ALA A 5 -10.31 17.83 -10.52
CA ALA A 5 -9.75 17.75 -9.18
C ALA A 5 -9.56 16.30 -8.71
N ASP A 6 -10.49 15.40 -9.02
CA ASP A 6 -10.40 13.98 -8.64
C ASP A 6 -9.36 13.25 -9.49
N LEU A 7 -9.27 13.55 -10.80
CA LEU A 7 -8.19 13.03 -11.65
C LEU A 7 -6.81 13.39 -11.08
N ALA A 8 -6.62 14.65 -10.68
CA ALA A 8 -5.36 15.10 -10.08
C ALA A 8 -5.06 14.41 -8.73
N ARG A 9 -6.09 14.06 -7.96
CA ARG A 9 -5.92 13.30 -6.71
C ARG A 9 -5.47 11.87 -6.99
N TRP A 10 -6.07 11.19 -7.96
CA TRP A 10 -5.66 9.84 -8.35
C TRP A 10 -4.24 9.80 -8.88
N GLU A 11 -3.88 10.71 -9.79
CA GLU A 11 -2.51 10.84 -10.29
C GLU A 11 -1.52 11.09 -9.15
N ARG A 12 -1.88 11.99 -8.23
CA ARG A 12 -1.06 12.29 -7.05
C ARG A 12 -0.90 11.08 -6.14
N LEU A 13 -1.96 10.32 -5.91
CA LEU A 13 -1.93 9.11 -5.10
C LEU A 13 -0.98 8.08 -5.70
N CYS A 14 -1.11 7.78 -6.99
CA CYS A 14 -0.23 6.83 -7.69
C CYS A 14 1.25 7.20 -7.49
N ALA A 15 1.60 8.47 -7.73
CA ALA A 15 2.96 8.97 -7.58
C ALA A 15 3.50 9.00 -6.14
N LEU A 16 2.63 8.95 -5.13
CA LEU A 16 3.03 8.82 -3.73
C LEU A 16 3.26 7.35 -3.33
N LEU A 17 2.47 6.43 -3.90
CA LEU A 17 2.51 5.02 -3.55
C LEU A 17 3.69 4.32 -4.22
N ASP A 18 3.89 4.51 -5.52
CA ASP A 18 4.98 3.86 -6.27
C ASP A 18 5.54 4.77 -7.39
N ASP A 19 6.73 4.44 -7.89
CA ASP A 19 7.41 5.16 -8.97
C ASP A 19 7.20 4.47 -10.34
N ASP A 20 6.43 3.38 -10.41
CA ASP A 20 6.07 2.68 -11.64
C ASP A 20 5.31 3.63 -12.61
N PRO A 21 5.87 3.92 -13.80
CA PRO A 21 5.22 4.79 -14.77
C PRO A 21 3.88 4.25 -15.32
N GLU A 22 3.60 2.95 -15.18
CA GLU A 22 2.38 2.31 -15.69
C GLU A 22 1.22 2.34 -14.68
N LEU A 23 1.48 2.65 -13.40
CA LEU A 23 0.45 2.65 -12.35
C LEU A 23 -0.67 3.67 -12.64
N TRP A 24 -0.30 4.93 -12.89
CA TRP A 24 -1.28 5.98 -13.20
C TRP A 24 -2.05 5.71 -14.50
N PRO A 25 -1.41 5.37 -15.65
CA PRO A 25 -2.12 5.01 -16.87
C PRO A 25 -3.20 3.94 -16.68
N SER A 26 -2.94 2.91 -15.86
CA SER A 26 -3.90 1.84 -15.56
C SER A 26 -5.14 2.38 -14.82
N VAL A 27 -4.94 3.19 -13.77
CA VAL A 27 -6.02 3.82 -13.01
C VAL A 27 -6.80 4.82 -13.87
N GLN A 28 -6.11 5.64 -14.67
CA GLN A 28 -6.72 6.62 -15.56
C GLN A 28 -7.65 5.95 -16.59
N ALA A 29 -7.21 4.86 -17.21
CA ALA A 29 -8.02 4.14 -18.19
C ALA A 29 -9.35 3.67 -17.58
N THR A 30 -9.32 3.21 -16.32
CA THR A 30 -10.52 2.78 -15.58
C THR A 30 -11.45 3.95 -15.25
N LEU A 31 -10.90 5.15 -14.98
CA LEU A 31 -11.71 6.36 -14.75
C LEU A 31 -12.40 6.87 -16.03
N GLU A 32 -11.79 6.66 -17.20
CA GLU A 32 -12.29 7.13 -18.50
C GLU A 32 -13.33 6.22 -19.13
N ASP A 33 -13.11 4.90 -19.07
CA ASP A 33 -14.03 3.88 -19.61
C ASP A 33 -14.06 2.64 -18.68
N PRO A 34 -14.87 2.66 -17.61
CA PRO A 34 -14.82 1.63 -16.57
C PRO A 34 -15.53 0.33 -16.97
N PRO A 35 -14.82 -0.82 -17.00
CA PRO A 35 -15.43 -2.11 -16.68
C PRO A 35 -15.32 -2.45 -15.18
N ALA A 36 -14.46 -1.76 -14.43
CA ALA A 36 -14.09 -2.06 -13.04
C ALA A 36 -13.96 -0.79 -12.17
N ASP A 37 -13.77 -0.98 -10.87
CA ASP A 37 -13.58 0.10 -9.91
C ASP A 37 -12.12 0.62 -9.93
N PRO A 38 -11.88 1.96 -9.90
CA PRO A 38 -10.53 2.53 -9.94
C PRO A 38 -9.65 2.16 -8.74
N TRP A 39 -10.22 1.87 -7.57
CA TRP A 39 -9.46 1.42 -6.41
C TRP A 39 -8.93 0.00 -6.61
N THR A 40 -9.76 -0.90 -7.16
CA THR A 40 -9.31 -2.23 -7.57
C THR A 40 -8.18 -2.13 -8.60
N ALA A 41 -8.32 -1.26 -9.61
CA ALA A 41 -7.25 -1.07 -10.61
C ALA A 41 -5.94 -0.53 -10.01
N LEU A 42 -6.02 0.30 -8.96
CA LEU A 42 -4.85 0.77 -8.21
C LEU A 42 -4.17 -0.40 -7.47
N LEU A 43 -4.94 -1.23 -6.76
CA LEU A 43 -4.41 -2.38 -6.02
C LEU A 43 -3.79 -3.42 -6.97
N ASP A 44 -4.47 -3.75 -8.07
CA ASP A 44 -3.96 -4.66 -9.10
C ASP A 44 -2.65 -4.15 -9.70
N GLY A 45 -2.57 -2.84 -10.00
CA GLY A 45 -1.34 -2.23 -10.51
C GLY A 45 -0.18 -2.26 -9.52
N LEU A 46 -0.45 -2.10 -8.22
CA LEU A 46 0.57 -2.21 -7.18
C LEU A 46 1.04 -3.67 -7.00
N ASP A 47 0.13 -4.64 -7.11
CA ASP A 47 0.47 -6.06 -7.07
C ASP A 47 1.33 -6.48 -8.27
N ASP A 48 0.93 -6.07 -9.48
CA ASP A 48 1.68 -6.30 -10.72
C ASP A 48 3.10 -5.71 -10.66
N ALA A 49 3.25 -4.52 -10.05
CA ALA A 49 4.54 -3.88 -9.81
C ALA A 49 5.37 -4.55 -8.68
N GLY A 50 4.77 -5.46 -7.92
CA GLY A 50 5.34 -6.05 -6.70
C GLY A 50 5.49 -5.07 -5.54
N ALA A 51 4.78 -3.93 -5.59
CA ALA A 51 4.78 -2.90 -4.56
C ALA A 51 3.83 -3.19 -3.40
N LEU A 52 2.94 -4.19 -3.57
CA LEU A 52 1.94 -4.59 -2.59
C LEU A 52 2.41 -5.80 -1.77
N ALA A 53 2.35 -5.68 -0.45
CA ALA A 53 2.37 -6.82 0.46
C ALA A 53 0.92 -7.15 0.82
N TYR A 54 0.41 -8.26 0.30
CA TYR A 54 -0.98 -8.66 0.46
C TYR A 54 -1.08 -9.82 1.45
N LEU A 55 -1.84 -9.62 2.53
CA LEU A 55 -1.97 -10.57 3.65
C LEU A 55 -3.45 -10.93 3.85
N ASP A 56 -3.73 -12.18 4.17
CA ASP A 56 -5.03 -12.66 4.65
C ASP A 56 -5.20 -12.38 6.15
N HIS A 57 -6.43 -12.49 6.67
CA HIS A 57 -6.75 -12.26 8.09
C HIS A 57 -6.15 -13.26 9.07
N ASP A 58 -5.83 -14.45 8.59
CA ASP A 58 -5.17 -15.50 9.37
C ASP A 58 -3.63 -15.42 9.29
N ASP A 59 -3.08 -14.50 8.49
CA ASP A 59 -1.64 -14.33 8.33
C ASP A 59 -1.00 -13.67 9.56
N GLN A 60 0.30 -13.93 9.75
CA GLN A 60 1.06 -13.48 10.91
C GLN A 60 2.33 -12.73 10.50
N GLY A 61 3.19 -12.45 11.48
CA GLY A 61 4.45 -11.74 11.25
C GLY A 61 5.38 -12.43 10.25
N SER A 62 5.34 -13.77 10.15
CA SER A 62 6.12 -14.53 9.18
C SER A 62 5.74 -14.21 7.73
N GLU A 63 4.44 -14.27 7.42
CA GLU A 63 3.88 -14.01 6.11
C GLU A 63 4.08 -12.53 5.74
N LEU A 64 3.87 -11.61 6.69
CA LEU A 64 4.15 -10.19 6.47
C LEU A 64 5.63 -9.95 6.15
N ALA A 65 6.55 -10.57 6.90
CA ALA A 65 7.98 -10.44 6.64
C ALA A 65 8.37 -11.01 5.26
N GLU A 66 7.78 -12.15 4.86
CA GLU A 66 8.01 -12.74 3.54
C GLU A 66 7.49 -11.84 2.41
N ALA A 67 6.26 -11.34 2.53
CA ALA A 67 5.67 -10.42 1.57
C ALA A 67 6.51 -9.13 1.44
N LEU A 68 6.88 -8.52 2.58
CA LEU A 68 7.73 -7.31 2.59
C LEU A 68 9.13 -7.56 2.02
N ALA A 69 9.71 -8.76 2.16
CA ALA A 69 10.99 -9.08 1.55
C ALA A 69 10.94 -9.06 0.00
N GLY A 70 9.76 -9.28 -0.58
CA GLY A 70 9.49 -9.17 -2.01
C GLY A 70 9.37 -7.73 -2.52
N VAL A 71 8.92 -6.80 -1.67
CA VAL A 71 8.65 -5.40 -2.05
C VAL A 71 9.95 -4.67 -2.44
N PRO A 72 10.08 -4.12 -3.67
CA PRO A 72 11.31 -3.50 -4.17
C PRO A 72 11.91 -2.46 -3.22
N ARG A 73 11.09 -1.54 -2.70
CA ARG A 73 11.53 -0.48 -1.78
C ARG A 73 12.11 -1.02 -0.47
N VAL A 74 11.54 -2.10 0.07
CA VAL A 74 12.01 -2.76 1.29
C VAL A 74 13.28 -3.57 1.01
N ARG A 75 13.29 -4.32 -0.10
CA ARG A 75 14.45 -5.10 -0.56
C ARG A 75 15.67 -4.22 -0.78
N ASP A 76 15.49 -3.06 -1.41
CA ASP A 76 16.56 -2.12 -1.72
C ASP A 76 17.12 -1.45 -0.44
N ALA A 77 16.28 -1.26 0.58
CA ALA A 77 16.69 -0.81 1.91
C ALA A 77 17.48 -1.86 2.71
N ARG A 78 17.42 -3.15 2.32
CA ARG A 78 18.16 -4.28 2.93
C ARG A 78 17.98 -4.37 4.45
N LEU A 79 16.75 -4.17 4.92
CA LEU A 79 16.40 -4.21 6.33
C LEU A 79 16.33 -5.66 6.85
N ASP A 80 16.62 -5.83 8.13
CA ASP A 80 16.44 -7.10 8.84
C ASP A 80 15.00 -7.20 9.34
N LEU A 81 14.21 -8.07 8.70
CA LEU A 81 12.81 -8.30 9.02
C LEU A 81 12.61 -9.35 10.13
N GLY A 82 13.68 -9.88 10.75
CA GLY A 82 13.55 -10.94 11.76
C GLY A 82 12.63 -10.58 12.94
N ARG A 83 12.62 -9.31 13.36
CA ARG A 83 11.69 -8.82 14.39
C ARG A 83 10.22 -8.93 13.97
N VAL A 84 9.93 -8.73 12.69
CA VAL A 84 8.57 -8.88 12.14
C VAL A 84 8.19 -10.35 12.14
N THR A 85 9.09 -11.23 11.68
CA THR A 85 8.89 -12.70 11.69
C THR A 85 8.58 -13.24 13.08
N ASP A 86 9.23 -12.70 14.12
CA ASP A 86 9.04 -13.12 15.52
C ASP A 86 7.73 -12.57 16.16
N THR A 87 6.89 -11.88 15.38
CA THR A 87 5.63 -11.34 15.89
C THR A 87 4.50 -12.36 15.74
N ASP A 88 4.14 -12.98 16.86
CA ASP A 88 2.92 -13.77 16.99
C ASP A 88 1.71 -12.86 17.31
N GLY A 89 0.52 -13.20 16.80
CA GLY A 89 -0.73 -12.49 17.10
C GLY A 89 -1.48 -12.07 15.84
N ASP A 90 -2.05 -10.87 15.87
CA ASP A 90 -2.80 -10.30 14.75
C ASP A 90 -1.90 -9.50 13.78
N VAL A 91 -2.41 -9.29 12.56
CA VAL A 91 -1.75 -8.49 11.52
C VAL A 91 -1.47 -7.07 12.01
N ALA A 92 -2.35 -6.49 12.82
CA ALA A 92 -2.18 -5.12 13.32
C ALA A 92 -0.92 -4.97 14.17
N ARG A 93 -0.62 -5.94 15.03
CA ARG A 93 0.60 -5.98 15.81
C ARG A 93 1.83 -6.18 14.92
N ALA A 94 1.77 -7.06 13.93
CA ALA A 94 2.85 -7.29 12.98
C ALA A 94 3.20 -6.04 12.17
N VAL A 95 2.18 -5.31 11.69
CA VAL A 95 2.33 -4.04 10.96
C VAL A 95 3.02 -2.97 11.82
N GLN A 96 2.67 -2.87 13.11
CA GLN A 96 3.36 -1.94 14.02
C GLN A 96 4.85 -2.26 14.18
N VAL A 97 5.21 -3.54 14.30
CA VAL A 97 6.62 -3.95 14.37
C VAL A 97 7.34 -3.70 13.05
N ALA A 98 6.66 -3.95 11.92
CA ALA A 98 7.22 -3.64 10.60
C ALA A 98 7.49 -2.14 10.44
N ASP A 99 6.57 -1.26 10.86
CA ASP A 99 6.79 0.19 10.86
C ASP A 99 8.03 0.60 11.66
N GLU A 100 8.27 -0.02 12.83
CA GLU A 100 9.48 0.23 13.62
C GLU A 100 10.76 -0.22 12.90
N VAL A 101 10.71 -1.33 12.16
CA VAL A 101 11.84 -1.87 11.38
C VAL A 101 12.12 -1.03 10.14
N LEU A 102 11.08 -0.49 9.51
CA LEU A 102 11.15 0.35 8.31
C LEU A 102 11.59 1.79 8.61
N ALA A 103 11.26 2.31 9.80
CA ALA A 103 11.50 3.71 10.18
C ALA A 103 12.95 4.20 9.99
N PRO A 104 14.02 3.43 10.29
CA PRO A 104 15.40 3.86 10.06
C PRO A 104 15.75 4.12 8.58
N ALA A 105 15.02 3.50 7.64
CA ALA A 105 15.15 3.75 6.21
C ALA A 105 14.26 4.91 5.71
N GLY A 106 13.49 5.55 6.60
CA GLY A 106 12.51 6.57 6.22
C GLY A 106 11.30 5.98 5.50
N LEU A 107 10.97 4.71 5.77
CA LEU A 107 9.82 4.00 5.22
C LEU A 107 8.78 3.72 6.30
N CYS A 108 7.53 3.57 5.90
CA CYS A 108 6.44 3.06 6.72
C CYS A 108 5.40 2.33 5.85
N LEU A 109 4.54 1.55 6.48
CA LEU A 109 3.41 0.90 5.86
C LEU A 109 2.17 1.80 5.84
N VAL A 110 1.43 1.71 4.76
CA VAL A 110 0.07 2.23 4.63
C VAL A 110 -0.84 1.08 4.21
N HIS A 111 -1.92 0.87 4.96
CA HIS A 111 -3.00 -0.02 4.58
C HIS A 111 -3.90 0.68 3.56
N LEU A 112 -4.30 -0.03 2.51
CA LEU A 112 -5.22 0.47 1.49
C LEU A 112 -6.54 -0.32 1.57
N ALA A 113 -7.42 0.06 2.51
CA ALA A 113 -8.59 -0.75 2.84
C ALA A 113 -9.46 -1.08 1.61
N GLU A 114 -9.85 -2.34 1.49
CA GLU A 114 -10.77 -2.84 0.48
C GLU A 114 -11.98 -3.53 1.12
N ASP A 115 -12.97 -3.90 0.31
CA ASP A 115 -14.19 -4.58 0.77
C ASP A 115 -13.95 -6.10 1.03
N SER A 116 -12.83 -6.43 1.68
CA SER A 116 -12.44 -7.78 2.10
C SER A 116 -11.84 -7.74 3.52
N ASP A 117 -11.54 -8.91 4.08
CA ASP A 117 -10.79 -9.06 5.33
C ASP A 117 -9.27 -9.15 5.12
N ALA A 118 -8.80 -8.94 3.90
CA ALA A 118 -7.39 -8.88 3.58
C ALA A 118 -6.76 -7.53 3.98
N TYR A 119 -5.43 -7.53 4.02
CA TYR A 119 -4.60 -6.41 4.40
C TYR A 119 -3.61 -6.06 3.28
N PRO A 120 -4.06 -5.37 2.22
CA PRO A 120 -3.18 -4.79 1.21
C PRO A 120 -2.34 -3.66 1.83
N LEU A 121 -1.03 -3.88 1.96
CA LEU A 121 -0.08 -2.98 2.60
C LEU A 121 0.97 -2.52 1.58
N VAL A 122 1.25 -1.22 1.55
CA VAL A 122 2.29 -0.64 0.69
C VAL A 122 3.38 0.02 1.53
N ALA A 123 4.64 -0.18 1.15
CA ALA A 123 5.78 0.50 1.76
C ALA A 123 6.04 1.85 1.05
N VAL A 124 5.86 2.94 1.79
CA VAL A 124 5.98 4.31 1.29
C VAL A 124 7.00 5.10 2.09
N ARG A 125 7.42 6.26 1.57
CA ARG A 125 8.25 7.19 2.34
C ARG A 125 7.45 7.73 3.52
N SER A 126 8.01 7.72 4.72
CA SER A 126 7.31 8.16 5.93
C SER A 126 6.86 9.63 5.86
N VAL A 127 7.57 10.45 5.09
CA VAL A 127 7.24 11.86 4.88
C VAL A 127 5.96 12.06 4.06
N ASP A 128 5.57 11.07 3.26
CA ASP A 128 4.40 11.14 2.38
C ASP A 128 3.13 10.57 3.03
N ARG A 129 3.26 9.83 4.13
CA ARG A 129 2.14 9.13 4.78
C ARG A 129 0.94 10.02 5.04
N ALA A 130 1.15 11.19 5.63
CA ALA A 130 0.05 12.12 5.94
C ALA A 130 -0.65 12.66 4.68
N GLU A 131 0.09 12.79 3.57
CA GLU A 131 -0.50 13.20 2.30
C GLU A 131 -1.31 12.06 1.68
N ILE A 132 -0.78 10.84 1.72
CA ILE A 132 -1.49 9.63 1.24
C ILE A 132 -2.81 9.47 2.00
N GLU A 133 -2.77 9.47 3.34
CA GLU A 133 -3.97 9.33 4.18
C GLU A 133 -5.03 10.39 3.84
N ARG A 134 -4.60 11.64 3.60
CA ARG A 134 -5.50 12.73 3.19
C ARG A 134 -6.09 12.47 1.79
N VAL A 135 -5.28 12.12 0.81
CA VAL A 135 -5.74 11.92 -0.58
C VAL A 135 -6.67 10.71 -0.67
N VAL A 136 -6.33 9.61 0.00
CA VAL A 136 -7.17 8.42 0.11
C VAL A 136 -8.54 8.76 0.71
N ALA A 137 -8.57 9.54 1.80
CA ALA A 137 -9.83 10.00 2.41
C ALA A 137 -10.63 10.95 1.50
N GLU A 138 -9.96 11.84 0.77
CA GLU A 138 -10.61 12.73 -0.21
C GLU A 138 -11.23 11.96 -1.39
N LEU A 139 -10.68 10.79 -1.73
CA LEU A 139 -11.21 9.86 -2.72
C LEU A 139 -12.29 8.92 -2.16
N GLY A 140 -12.56 8.97 -0.85
CA GLY A 140 -13.62 8.18 -0.20
C GLY A 140 -13.18 6.80 0.32
N HIS A 141 -11.88 6.52 0.35
CA HIS A 141 -11.30 5.27 0.83
C HIS A 141 -10.69 5.42 2.23
N SER A 142 -10.21 4.33 2.84
CA SER A 142 -9.67 4.31 4.19
C SER A 142 -8.26 3.72 4.23
N THR A 143 -7.44 4.23 5.14
CA THR A 143 -6.13 3.66 5.49
C THR A 143 -6.08 3.07 6.90
N THR A 144 -7.23 2.98 7.56
CA THR A 144 -7.31 2.45 8.92
C THR A 144 -7.09 0.95 8.90
N LEU A 145 -6.15 0.48 9.71
CA LEU A 145 -5.99 -0.95 10.01
C LEU A 145 -7.02 -1.29 11.11
N GLY A 146 -7.94 -2.21 10.80
CA GLY A 146 -9.05 -2.61 11.67
C GLY A 146 -8.64 -3.28 12.98
#